data_AF-F2EKF1-F1
#
_entry.id   AF-F2EKF1-F1
#
_cell.length_a   1.000
_cell.length_b   1.000
_cell.length_c   1.000
_cell.angle_alpha   90.00
_cell.angle_beta   90.00
_cell.angle_gamma   90.00
#
_symmetry.space_group_name_H-M   'P 1'
#
loop_
_entity.id
_entity.type
_entity.pdbx_description
1 polymer ?
#
loop_
_entity_poly.entity_id
_entity_poly.type
_entity_poly.pdbx_seq_one_letter_code
_entity_poly.pdbx_strand_id
1 'polypeptide(L)'
;DATHTPALSLPQHPDLRAVADPSMEASRRLLSAALLLVLLLAATGELGGPVMVAEARTCESRSHRFRGPCVRRSNCANVCKTEGFPDGKCRGFRRRCFCTTHCHH
;
A
#
# COMPACT_ATOMS: atom_id res chain seq x y z
N ASP A 1 26.20 -1.13 75.28
CA ASP A 1 27.25 -0.14 75.00
C ASP A 1 28.53 -0.83 74.56
N ALA A 2 29.31 -0.13 73.73
CA ALA A 2 30.56 -0.54 73.07
C ALA A 2 30.43 -1.37 71.77
N THR A 3 30.02 -0.66 70.72
CA THR A 3 30.77 -0.44 69.47
C THR A 3 31.78 -1.51 69.04
N HIS A 4 31.51 -2.19 67.92
CA HIS A 4 32.56 -2.75 67.06
C HIS A 4 32.20 -2.47 65.59
N THR A 5 32.96 -1.54 65.00
CA THR A 5 32.95 -1.13 63.59
C THR A 5 33.80 -2.09 62.73
N PRO A 6 33.75 -1.99 61.39
CA PRO A 6 33.70 -3.13 60.47
C PRO A 6 35.08 -3.59 59.97
N ALA A 7 35.13 -4.84 59.50
CA ALA A 7 36.21 -5.35 58.67
C ALA A 7 35.64 -5.78 57.32
N LEU A 8 35.89 -5.01 56.26
CA LEU A 8 35.79 -5.47 54.87
C LEU A 8 36.82 -4.72 54.03
N SER A 9 37.99 -5.35 53.95
CA SER A 9 38.86 -5.55 52.77
C SER A 9 38.89 -4.49 51.67
N LEU A 10 40.07 -3.88 51.49
CA LEU A 10 40.54 -3.44 50.17
C LEU A 10 41.08 -4.67 49.40
N PRO A 11 40.93 -4.73 48.07
CA PRO A 11 42.16 -4.63 47.26
C PRO A 11 42.00 -3.88 45.93
N GLN A 12 43.16 -3.66 45.32
CA GLN A 12 43.46 -2.88 44.13
C GLN A 12 43.30 -3.67 42.81
N HIS A 13 43.29 -2.92 41.70
CA HIS A 13 43.66 -3.28 40.30
C HIS A 13 42.58 -3.92 39.40
N PRO A 14 42.77 -4.00 38.06
CA PRO A 14 42.78 -2.89 37.08
C PRO A 14 42.03 -3.28 35.77
N ASP A 15 41.24 -2.42 35.12
CA ASP A 15 41.16 -2.47 33.64
C ASP A 15 40.36 -1.32 33.07
N LEU A 16 41.09 -0.40 32.48
CA LEU A 16 40.64 0.66 31.60
C LEU A 16 40.27 0.04 30.24
N ARG A 17 39.35 -0.95 30.22
CA ARG A 17 38.86 -1.54 28.97
C ARG A 17 37.77 -0.65 28.37
N ALA A 18 38.24 0.21 27.47
CA ALA A 18 37.51 0.68 26.30
C ALA A 18 36.07 1.17 26.56
N VAL A 19 35.95 2.45 26.88
CA VAL A 19 34.79 3.24 26.43
C VAL A 19 34.87 3.29 24.89
N ALA A 20 34.42 2.23 24.24
CA ALA A 20 34.05 2.23 22.85
C ALA A 20 32.66 1.60 22.84
N ASP A 21 31.64 2.45 22.87
CA ASP A 21 30.25 2.07 22.71
C ASP A 21 30.11 1.34 21.35
N PRO A 22 29.99 0.00 21.32
CA PRO A 22 29.98 -0.75 20.06
C PRO A 22 28.62 -0.61 19.35
N SER A 23 27.64 0.05 19.98
CA SER A 23 26.25 0.09 19.57
C SER A 23 26.05 0.84 18.25
N MET A 24 26.75 1.96 18.04
CA MET A 24 26.52 2.81 16.86
C MET A 24 27.17 2.28 15.58
N GLU A 25 28.28 1.53 15.68
CA GLU A 25 28.95 0.90 14.53
C GLU A 25 28.26 -0.40 14.13
N ALA A 26 27.84 -1.22 15.11
CA ALA A 26 27.05 -2.42 14.85
C ALA A 26 25.70 -2.07 14.22
N SER A 27 25.01 -1.04 14.73
CA SER A 27 23.76 -0.54 14.15
C SER A 27 23.93 -0.08 12.69
N ARG A 28 24.98 0.70 12.38
CA ARG A 28 25.26 1.13 11.00
C ARG A 28 25.55 -0.04 10.06
N ARG A 29 26.25 -1.07 10.55
CA ARG A 29 26.54 -2.30 9.80
C ARG A 29 25.30 -3.16 9.57
N LEU A 30 24.40 -3.22 10.55
CA LEU A 30 23.12 -3.91 10.42
C LEU A 30 22.19 -3.19 9.44
N LEU A 31 22.13 -1.86 9.53
CA LEU A 31 21.35 -1.04 8.60
C LEU A 31 21.88 -1.15 7.16
N SER A 32 23.20 -1.09 6.97
CA SER A 32 23.80 -1.24 5.64
C SER A 32 23.61 -2.65 5.07
N ALA A 33 23.77 -3.69 5.88
CA ALA A 33 23.50 -5.07 5.47
C ALA A 33 22.02 -5.28 5.12
N ALA A 34 21.09 -4.72 5.90
CA ALA A 34 19.66 -4.79 5.63
C ALA A 34 19.29 -4.08 4.31
N LEU A 35 19.86 -2.89 4.06
CA LEU A 35 19.66 -2.15 2.80
C LEU A 35 20.18 -2.92 1.59
N LEU A 36 21.39 -3.50 1.68
CA LEU A 36 21.97 -4.32 0.62
C LEU A 36 21.12 -5.56 0.34
N LEU A 37 20.62 -6.22 1.39
CA LEU A 37 19.75 -7.39 1.26
C LEU A 37 18.43 -7.05 0.55
N VAL A 38 17.78 -5.94 0.94
CA VAL A 38 16.57 -5.44 0.27
C VAL A 38 16.83 -5.12 -1.19
N LEU A 39 17.98 -4.51 -1.51
CA LEU A 39 18.34 -4.18 -2.89
C LEU A 39 18.60 -5.43 -3.74
N LEU A 40 19.25 -6.46 -3.17
CA LEU A 40 19.43 -7.75 -3.85
C LEU A 40 18.09 -8.45 -4.10
N LEU A 41 17.19 -8.45 -3.11
CA LEU A 41 15.84 -9.02 -3.23
C LEU A 41 15.01 -8.31 -4.30
N ALA A 42 15.14 -6.98 -4.41
CA ALA A 42 14.47 -6.19 -5.45
C ALA A 42 15.07 -6.42 -6.85
N ALA A 43 16.37 -6.71 -6.94
CA ALA A 43 17.06 -6.95 -8.22
C ALA A 43 16.74 -8.34 -8.81
N THR A 44 16.39 -9.33 -7.99
CA THR A 44 15.95 -10.66 -8.42
C THR A 44 14.47 -10.71 -8.83
N GLY A 45 13.95 -9.59 -9.34
CA GLY A 45 12.54 -9.35 -9.68
C GLY A 45 11.99 -10.24 -10.80
N GLU A 46 11.81 -11.53 -10.52
CA GLU A 46 10.94 -12.45 -11.25
C GLU A 46 9.55 -12.47 -10.60
N LEU A 47 9.02 -11.31 -10.16
CA LEU A 47 7.64 -11.16 -9.74
C LEU A 47 7.17 -9.80 -10.21
N GLY A 48 6.26 -9.84 -11.18
CA GLY A 48 5.81 -8.71 -12.00
C GLY A 48 5.78 -7.39 -11.25
N GLY A 49 6.53 -6.42 -11.77
CA GLY A 49 6.26 -5.02 -11.51
C GLY A 49 4.77 -4.73 -11.73
N PRO A 50 4.22 -3.66 -11.13
CA PRO A 50 2.81 -3.35 -11.26
C PRO A 50 2.49 -3.30 -12.75
N VAL A 51 1.75 -4.31 -13.24
CA VAL A 51 1.15 -4.26 -14.55
C VAL A 51 0.20 -3.10 -14.45
N MET A 52 0.65 -1.95 -14.93
CA MET A 52 -0.16 -0.77 -15.09
C MET A 52 -1.15 -1.14 -16.19
N VAL A 53 -2.21 -1.85 -15.82
CA VAL A 53 -3.39 -2.01 -16.66
C VAL A 53 -3.88 -0.59 -16.86
N ALA A 54 -3.55 -0.01 -18.01
CA ALA A 54 -4.11 1.25 -18.41
C ALA A 54 -5.62 1.04 -18.47
N GLU A 55 -6.34 1.41 -17.41
CA GLU A 55 -7.80 1.46 -17.45
C GLU A 55 -8.15 2.43 -18.56
N ALA A 56 -8.64 1.89 -19.67
CA ALA A 56 -9.21 2.70 -20.73
C ALA A 56 -10.30 3.56 -20.09
N ARG A 57 -10.15 4.89 -20.21
CA ARG A 57 -11.09 5.84 -19.59
C ARG A 57 -12.50 5.49 -20.05
N THR A 58 -13.40 5.29 -19.10
CA THR A 58 -14.81 5.01 -19.39
C THR A 58 -15.58 6.32 -19.49
N CYS A 59 -16.23 6.54 -20.63
CA CYS A 59 -17.12 7.67 -20.87
C CYS A 59 -18.56 7.27 -20.57
N GLU A 60 -19.33 8.18 -19.95
CA GLU A 60 -20.73 7.97 -19.59
C GLU A 60 -21.63 8.97 -20.31
N SER A 61 -22.75 8.49 -20.85
CA SER A 61 -23.85 9.31 -21.36
C SER A 61 -25.16 8.89 -20.74
N ARG A 62 -26.08 9.82 -20.47
CA ARG A 62 -27.40 9.46 -19.93
C ARG A 62 -28.24 8.84 -21.05
N SER A 63 -28.83 7.68 -20.79
CA SER A 63 -29.73 7.03 -21.75
C SER A 63 -30.94 7.92 -22.07
N HIS A 64 -31.25 8.06 -23.35
CA HIS A 64 -32.42 8.79 -23.85
C HIS A 64 -33.67 7.93 -23.91
N ARG A 65 -33.53 6.61 -24.06
CA ARG A 65 -34.65 5.67 -24.19
C ARG A 65 -35.10 5.09 -22.84
N PHE A 66 -34.24 5.06 -21.84
CA PHE A 66 -34.56 4.52 -20.52
C PHE A 66 -35.51 5.45 -19.75
N ARG A 67 -36.63 4.89 -19.28
CA ARG A 67 -37.68 5.62 -18.55
C ARG A 67 -37.83 5.10 -17.12
N GLY A 68 -38.01 6.01 -16.18
CA GLY A 68 -38.22 5.68 -14.76
C GLY A 68 -36.94 5.31 -13.99
N PRO A 69 -37.10 4.81 -12.74
CA PRO A 69 -35.99 4.40 -11.89
C PRO A 69 -35.29 3.13 -12.40
N CYS A 70 -33.97 3.18 -12.45
CA CYS A 70 -33.08 2.10 -12.83
C CYS A 70 -32.88 1.14 -11.66
N VAL A 71 -33.64 0.05 -11.66
CA VAL A 71 -33.58 -1.00 -10.63
C VAL A 71 -32.66 -2.14 -11.06
N ARG A 72 -32.69 -2.50 -12.35
CA ARG A 72 -31.93 -3.62 -12.92
C ARG A 72 -30.89 -3.11 -13.92
N ARG A 73 -29.60 -3.33 -13.61
CA ARG A 73 -28.48 -2.94 -14.48
C ARG A 73 -28.57 -3.57 -15.87
N SER A 74 -28.94 -4.85 -15.96
CA SER A 74 -29.05 -5.56 -17.24
C SER A 74 -30.08 -4.95 -18.18
N ASN A 75 -31.20 -4.43 -17.65
CA ASN A 75 -32.19 -3.72 -18.46
C ASN A 75 -31.60 -2.41 -19.00
N CYS A 76 -30.91 -1.63 -18.16
CA CYS A 76 -30.20 -0.43 -18.57
C CYS A 76 -29.14 -0.72 -19.66
N ALA A 77 -28.30 -1.75 -19.46
CA ALA A 77 -27.32 -2.17 -20.44
C ALA A 77 -27.95 -2.57 -21.79
N ASN A 78 -29.06 -3.32 -21.76
CA ASN A 78 -29.77 -3.70 -22.98
C ASN A 78 -30.35 -2.49 -23.72
N VAL A 79 -30.93 -1.52 -23.01
CA VAL A 79 -31.40 -0.26 -23.62
C VAL A 79 -30.22 0.52 -24.22
N CYS A 80 -29.09 0.61 -23.51
CA CYS A 80 -27.88 1.27 -23.98
C CYS A 80 -27.31 0.64 -25.25
N LYS A 81 -27.39 -0.69 -25.40
CA LYS A 81 -27.04 -1.38 -26.65
C LYS A 81 -27.90 -0.92 -27.83
N THR A 82 -29.18 -0.63 -27.61
CA THR A 82 -30.05 -0.05 -28.66
C THR A 82 -29.74 1.41 -28.98
N GLU A 83 -28.98 2.09 -28.12
CA GLU A 83 -28.48 3.47 -28.29
C GLU A 83 -27.05 3.51 -28.85
N GLY A 84 -26.46 2.35 -29.18
CA GLY A 84 -25.12 2.25 -29.75
C GLY A 84 -23.99 2.18 -28.71
N PHE A 85 -24.32 2.04 -27.43
CA PHE A 85 -23.32 1.89 -26.37
C PHE A 85 -23.11 0.40 -26.03
N PRO A 86 -21.87 -0.03 -25.74
CA PRO A 86 -21.59 -1.43 -25.44
C PRO A 86 -22.20 -1.91 -24.11
N ASP A 87 -22.36 -1.01 -23.12
CA ASP A 87 -22.88 -1.35 -21.79
C ASP A 87 -23.59 -0.15 -21.11
N GLY A 88 -24.12 -0.37 -19.91
CA GLY A 88 -24.70 0.67 -19.07
C GLY A 88 -24.78 0.31 -17.58
N LYS A 89 -25.02 1.33 -16.74
CA LYS A 89 -25.18 1.16 -15.29
C LYS A 89 -26.20 2.12 -14.69
N CYS A 90 -26.83 1.68 -13.60
CA CYS A 90 -27.72 2.50 -12.78
C CYS A 90 -26.87 3.35 -11.82
N ARG A 91 -27.04 4.67 -11.82
CA ARG A 91 -26.27 5.58 -10.96
C ARG A 91 -27.14 6.63 -10.25
N GLY A 92 -26.68 7.04 -9.07
CA GLY A 92 -27.19 8.17 -8.31
C GLY A 92 -28.49 7.91 -7.56
N PHE A 93 -28.89 8.88 -6.74
CA PHE A 93 -30.09 8.80 -5.89
C PHE A 93 -31.38 8.63 -6.69
N ARG A 94 -31.52 9.34 -7.82
CA ARG A 94 -32.67 9.19 -8.74
C ARG A 94 -32.61 7.92 -9.58
N ARG A 95 -31.64 7.03 -9.34
CA ARG A 95 -31.42 5.75 -10.04
C ARG A 95 -31.55 5.94 -11.56
N ARG A 96 -30.74 6.79 -12.18
CA ARG A 96 -30.81 7.00 -13.64
C ARG A 96 -29.93 5.98 -14.37
N CYS A 97 -30.32 5.61 -15.58
CA CYS A 97 -29.50 4.77 -16.45
C CYS A 97 -28.47 5.64 -17.19
N PHE A 98 -27.19 5.26 -17.11
CA PHE A 98 -26.09 5.85 -17.87
C PHE A 98 -25.45 4.77 -18.72
N CYS A 99 -25.35 5.02 -20.02
CA CYS A 99 -24.66 4.19 -20.98
C CYS A 99 -23.15 4.46 -20.92
N THR A 100 -22.36 3.41 -21.06
CA THR A 100 -20.91 3.45 -20.90
C THR A 100 -20.22 2.99 -22.16
N THR A 101 -19.15 3.66 -22.56
CA THR A 101 -18.25 3.25 -23.64
C THR A 101 -16.80 3.61 -23.29
N HIS A 102 -15.84 3.04 -24.01
CA HIS A 102 -14.46 3.51 -23.93
C HIS A 102 -14.38 4.89 -24.59
N CYS A 103 -13.73 5.84 -23.91
CA CYS A 103 -13.45 7.13 -24.50
C CYS A 103 -12.39 6.95 -25.60
N HIS A 104 -12.67 7.48 -26.79
CA HIS A 104 -11.63 7.69 -27.80
C HIS A 104 -11.15 9.14 -27.64
N HIS A 105 -9.84 9.31 -27.51
CA HIS A 105 -9.20 10.62 -27.42
C HIS A 105 -9.22 11.34 -28.76
#